data_AF-A0A955Z1Y7-F1
#
_entry.id   AF-A0A955Z1Y7-F1
#
_cell.length_a   1.000
_cell.length_b   1.000
_cell.length_c   1.000
_cell.angle_alpha   90.00
_cell.angle_beta   90.00
_cell.angle_gamma   90.00
#
_symmetry.space_group_name_H-M   'P 1'
#
loop_
_entity.id
_entity.type
_entity.pdbx_description
1 polymer ?
#
loop_
_entity_poly.entity_id
_entity_poly.type
_entity_poly.pdbx_seq_one_letter_code
_entity_poly.pdbx_strand_id
1 'polypeptide(L)'
;MSSGALRIAAEALEEARRADALDALLEAWRETPAVEIAELIDRLSAEIDRALPPIGAKTQKGLHEAWLDTEAQGRAVDLPRLAAAIERGNGPMIRERFDRLFQRPRDPRVSTLALRLCASCVATRSVAFPMWTQIFKVLTDGRDVRARAGLEGAARARRVGSPTFMEMFHKREKEVAEAMAAWPEVTLDGATLEEVTRLGGLVDALARGPAPDAAEILATRAKARVSNAGTGDIAALFAMVYEAPDDDARRAVLADALEEAGDPRGELIHLQLRGPLPPKLERQVKKLVREHGKAWLGPLEPYVEARDRVFARGFLEECTLRIRTKQARARAEALPEWATVRTVRGVTDASILHAPAFRHVRAATLESSRELARLSGHDVPVAIRALHMRDASPVAPEDRASIARGTGLPSLVDLTVSPFRRGGLELPNIVRGEDWAWILETPLGARLQRFAIVDAPIYARGIDVADFARAARASFDARGAAPTIASELSHWSHRIEVRDGTAFAVVTPRNVTAAWMPSLLESLANLRHGDIASLTVERSELVRDDDRVRLVERVRGVCELVLA
;
A
#
# COMPACT_ATOMS: atom_id res chain seq x y z
N MET A 1 -8.55 -22.44 30.97
CA MET A 1 -8.24 -22.97 29.62
C MET A 1 -6.80 -22.64 29.19
N SER A 2 -5.82 -22.52 30.10
CA SER A 2 -4.40 -22.23 29.81
C SER A 2 -3.52 -23.51 29.67
N SER A 3 -4.15 -24.70 29.74
CA SER A 3 -3.44 -25.98 29.92
C SER A 3 -2.56 -26.39 28.73
N GLY A 4 -2.86 -25.93 27.50
CA GLY A 4 -2.12 -26.31 26.30
C GLY A 4 -0.72 -25.72 26.23
N ALA A 5 -0.60 -24.39 26.35
CA ALA A 5 0.68 -23.68 26.25
C ALA A 5 1.61 -23.98 27.43
N LEU A 6 1.08 -24.08 28.65
CA LEU A 6 1.88 -24.47 29.82
C LEU A 6 2.41 -25.90 29.72
N ARG A 7 1.65 -26.84 29.15
CA ARG A 7 2.14 -28.20 28.87
C ARG A 7 3.28 -28.20 27.84
N ILE A 8 3.18 -27.39 26.78
CA ILE A 8 4.27 -27.27 25.79
C ILE A 8 5.52 -26.68 26.45
N ALA A 9 5.35 -25.67 27.32
CA ALA A 9 6.45 -25.10 28.10
C ALA A 9 7.10 -26.15 29.02
N ALA A 10 6.29 -27.01 29.66
CA ALA A 10 6.77 -28.11 30.48
C ALA A 10 7.68 -29.07 29.70
N GLU A 11 7.18 -29.60 28.58
CA GLU A 11 7.92 -30.52 27.71
C GLU A 11 9.24 -29.89 27.21
N ALA A 12 9.19 -28.62 26.81
CA ALA A 12 10.37 -27.90 26.37
C ALA A 12 11.39 -27.68 27.49
N LEU A 13 10.96 -27.38 28.72
CA LEU A 13 11.86 -27.21 29.87
C LEU A 13 12.51 -28.53 30.30
N GLU A 14 11.77 -29.63 30.29
CA GLU A 14 12.28 -30.96 30.59
C GLU A 14 13.34 -31.42 29.59
N GLU A 15 13.18 -31.04 28.32
CA GLU A 15 14.17 -31.25 27.24
C GLU A 15 15.23 -30.14 27.14
N ALA A 16 15.24 -29.18 28.08
CA ALA A 16 16.14 -28.02 28.10
C ALA A 16 16.10 -27.13 26.84
N ARG A 17 15.02 -27.21 26.05
CA ARG A 17 14.72 -26.37 24.86
C ARG A 17 14.20 -24.99 25.27
N ARG A 18 15.11 -24.17 25.80
CA ARG A 18 14.83 -22.85 26.40
C ARG A 18 14.07 -21.88 25.50
N ALA A 19 14.42 -21.80 24.22
CA ALA A 19 13.77 -20.89 23.28
C ALA A 19 12.30 -21.25 23.06
N ASP A 20 12.02 -22.54 22.85
CA ASP A 20 10.64 -23.04 22.68
C ASP A 20 9.83 -22.89 23.97
N ALA A 21 10.45 -23.14 25.14
CA ALA A 21 9.82 -22.91 26.43
C ALA A 21 9.43 -21.44 26.64
N LEU A 22 10.31 -20.51 26.26
CA LEU A 22 10.02 -19.08 26.36
C LEU A 22 8.86 -18.67 25.44
N ASP A 23 8.84 -19.16 24.20
CA ASP A 23 7.75 -18.89 23.26
C ASP A 23 6.40 -19.42 23.80
N ALA A 24 6.39 -20.63 24.35
CA ALA A 24 5.20 -21.24 24.94
C ALA A 24 4.70 -20.51 26.20
N LEU A 25 5.61 -20.06 27.07
CA LEU A 25 5.26 -19.26 28.25
C LEU A 25 4.69 -17.90 27.87
N LEU A 26 5.24 -17.24 26.85
CA LEU A 26 4.69 -15.98 26.33
C LEU A 26 3.28 -16.16 25.79
N GLU A 27 3.01 -17.26 25.10
CA GLU A 27 1.67 -17.60 24.63
C GLU A 27 0.71 -17.83 25.80
N ALA A 28 1.12 -18.63 26.79
CA ALA A 28 0.34 -18.87 28.01
C ALA A 28 0.00 -17.56 28.74
N TRP A 29 0.94 -16.63 28.81
CA TRP A 29 0.72 -15.32 29.43
C TRP A 29 -0.22 -14.42 28.61
N ARG A 30 -0.19 -14.48 27.28
CA ARG A 30 -1.13 -13.70 26.44
C ARG A 30 -2.57 -14.16 26.61
N GLU A 31 -2.77 -15.47 26.79
CA GLU A 31 -4.07 -16.04 27.11
C GLU A 31 -4.51 -15.70 28.54
N THR A 32 -3.57 -15.81 29.49
CA THR A 32 -3.81 -15.63 30.93
C THR A 32 -2.70 -14.73 31.51
N PRO A 33 -2.88 -13.40 31.56
CA PRO A 33 -1.82 -12.45 31.95
C PRO A 33 -1.62 -12.40 33.47
N ALA A 34 -1.35 -13.55 34.07
CA ALA A 34 -1.07 -13.73 35.48
C ALA A 34 0.36 -13.30 35.84
N VAL A 35 0.54 -12.82 37.06
CA VAL A 35 1.81 -12.33 37.60
C VAL A 35 2.85 -13.45 37.64
N GLU A 36 2.44 -14.65 38.05
CA GLU A 36 3.28 -15.81 38.25
C GLU A 36 3.89 -16.32 36.93
N ILE A 37 3.12 -16.29 35.83
CA ILE A 37 3.62 -16.64 34.49
C ILE A 37 4.61 -15.57 34.01
N ALA A 38 4.32 -14.28 34.25
CA ALA A 38 5.20 -13.18 33.89
C ALA A 38 6.56 -13.25 34.62
N GLU A 39 6.55 -13.60 35.90
CA GLU A 39 7.77 -13.82 36.70
C GLU A 39 8.56 -15.04 36.24
N LEU A 40 7.88 -16.11 35.83
CA LEU A 40 8.52 -17.28 35.23
C LEU A 40 9.21 -16.92 33.89
N ILE A 41 8.55 -16.12 33.05
CA ILE A 41 9.13 -15.57 31.81
C ILE A 41 10.39 -14.76 32.10
N ASP A 42 10.36 -13.88 33.10
CA ASP A 42 11.51 -13.05 33.46
C ASP A 42 12.70 -13.91 33.92
N ARG A 43 12.46 -14.95 34.73
CA ARG A 43 13.50 -15.89 35.19
C ARG A 43 14.12 -16.67 34.03
N LEU A 44 13.30 -17.26 33.15
CA LEU A 44 13.80 -18.00 31.99
C LEU A 44 14.53 -17.06 31.02
N SER A 45 14.00 -15.87 30.78
CA SER A 45 14.64 -14.86 29.93
C SER A 45 16.01 -14.45 30.47
N ALA A 46 16.16 -14.30 31.78
CA ALA A 46 17.44 -14.01 32.41
C ALA A 46 18.42 -15.19 32.28
N GLU A 47 17.94 -16.43 32.42
CA GLU A 47 18.76 -17.63 32.25
C GLU A 47 19.36 -17.70 30.84
N ILE A 48 18.55 -17.43 29.82
CA ILE A 48 18.93 -17.41 28.39
C ILE A 48 19.91 -16.27 28.08
N ASP A 49 19.64 -15.07 28.61
CA ASP A 49 20.46 -13.87 28.31
C ASP A 49 21.91 -14.01 28.76
N ARG A 50 22.20 -14.86 29.78
CA ARG A 50 23.58 -15.17 30.21
C ARG A 50 24.45 -15.76 29.11
N ALA A 51 23.85 -16.46 28.14
CA ALA A 51 24.57 -17.10 27.06
C ALA A 51 24.68 -16.23 25.81
N LEU A 52 23.74 -15.32 25.58
CA LEU A 52 23.65 -14.61 24.32
C LEU A 52 24.64 -13.43 24.26
N PRO A 53 25.38 -13.27 23.15
CA PRO A 53 26.28 -12.14 23.01
C PRO A 53 25.49 -10.82 22.87
N PRO A 54 25.99 -9.72 23.46
CA PRO A 54 25.38 -8.41 23.31
C PRO A 54 25.46 -7.95 21.86
N ILE A 55 24.46 -7.18 21.42
CA ILE A 55 24.48 -6.54 20.09
C ILE A 55 25.50 -5.40 20.15
N GLY A 56 26.59 -5.53 19.38
CA GLY A 56 27.70 -4.60 19.40
C GLY A 56 28.29 -4.36 18.02
N ALA A 57 28.80 -3.15 17.79
CA ALA A 57 29.62 -2.83 16.64
C ALA A 57 30.54 -1.65 16.98
N LYS A 58 31.62 -1.48 16.20
CA LYS A 58 32.59 -0.39 16.37
C LYS A 58 32.02 1.00 16.03
N THR A 59 30.92 1.07 15.28
CA THR A 59 30.31 2.32 14.82
C THR A 59 28.83 2.38 15.18
N GLN A 60 28.27 3.58 15.34
CA GLN A 60 26.83 3.76 15.60
C GLN A 60 25.98 3.17 14.47
N LYS A 61 26.42 3.32 13.21
CA LYS A 61 25.76 2.76 12.03
C LYS A 61 25.80 1.23 12.05
N GLY A 62 26.96 0.63 12.28
CA GLY A 62 27.09 -0.83 12.37
C GLY A 62 26.27 -1.41 13.53
N LEU A 63 26.16 -0.69 14.65
CA LEU A 63 25.32 -1.12 15.78
C LEU A 63 23.84 -1.11 15.38
N HIS A 64 23.43 -0.12 14.59
CA HIS A 64 22.08 -0.03 14.08
C HIS A 64 21.75 -1.12 13.08
N GLU A 65 22.64 -1.42 12.15
CA GLU A 65 22.49 -2.54 11.21
C GLU A 65 22.41 -3.88 11.96
N ALA A 66 23.34 -4.16 12.88
CA ALA A 66 23.32 -5.39 13.68
C ALA A 66 22.06 -5.51 14.55
N TRP A 67 21.54 -4.39 15.06
CA TRP A 67 20.28 -4.36 15.81
C TRP A 67 19.10 -4.70 14.89
N LEU A 68 19.02 -4.11 13.70
CA LEU A 68 17.96 -4.38 12.74
C LEU A 68 18.00 -5.82 12.24
N ASP A 69 19.19 -6.35 11.97
CA ASP A 69 19.37 -7.74 11.55
C ASP A 69 18.92 -8.71 12.64
N THR A 70 19.21 -8.41 13.90
CA THR A 70 18.77 -9.21 15.06
C THR A 70 17.27 -9.12 15.26
N GLU A 71 16.69 -7.91 15.17
CA GLU A 71 15.25 -7.69 15.32
C GLU A 71 14.46 -8.42 14.23
N ALA A 72 14.95 -8.38 12.98
CA ALA A 72 14.34 -9.05 11.83
C ALA A 72 14.27 -10.58 11.97
N GLN A 73 15.03 -11.18 12.88
CA GLN A 73 14.93 -12.62 13.19
C GLN A 73 13.65 -12.97 13.96
N GLY A 74 12.98 -11.99 14.57
CA GLY A 74 11.68 -12.17 15.23
C GLY A 74 11.72 -13.03 16.49
N ARG A 75 12.89 -13.42 17.00
CA ARG A 75 12.99 -14.33 18.15
C ARG A 75 12.65 -13.63 19.47
N ALA A 76 11.95 -14.33 20.37
CA ALA A 76 11.65 -13.84 21.71
C ALA A 76 12.88 -13.79 22.62
N VAL A 77 13.85 -14.69 22.40
CA VAL A 77 15.13 -14.74 23.15
C VAL A 77 15.99 -13.51 22.92
N ASP A 78 15.78 -12.77 21.83
CA ASP A 78 16.57 -11.59 21.47
C ASP A 78 16.13 -10.31 22.21
N LEU A 79 14.99 -10.34 22.90
CA LEU A 79 14.41 -9.15 23.50
C LEU A 79 15.34 -8.46 24.52
N PRO A 80 16.00 -9.16 25.46
CA PRO A 80 16.89 -8.51 26.43
C PRO A 80 18.06 -7.76 25.77
N ARG A 81 18.75 -8.40 24.81
CA ARG A 81 19.86 -7.77 24.07
C ARG A 81 19.42 -6.63 23.14
N LEU A 82 18.22 -6.73 22.55
CA LEU A 82 17.61 -5.63 21.78
C LEU A 82 17.28 -4.45 22.70
N ALA A 83 16.70 -4.71 23.87
CA ALA A 83 16.34 -3.70 24.87
C ALA A 83 17.58 -2.98 25.43
N ALA A 84 18.67 -3.71 25.70
CA ALA A 84 19.93 -3.16 26.21
C ALA A 84 20.61 -2.16 25.25
N ALA A 85 20.37 -2.30 23.94
CA ALA A 85 20.95 -1.44 22.90
C ALA A 85 19.97 -0.39 22.36
N ILE A 86 18.72 -0.34 22.83
CA ILE A 86 17.64 0.44 22.20
C ILE A 86 17.90 1.95 22.21
N GLU A 87 18.50 2.48 23.28
CA GLU A 87 18.80 3.91 23.45
C GLU A 87 20.14 4.35 22.83
N ARG A 88 20.92 3.41 22.28
CA ARG A 88 22.28 3.72 21.78
C ARG A 88 22.25 4.25 20.34
N GLY A 89 22.74 5.47 20.13
CA GLY A 89 22.94 6.03 18.79
C GLY A 89 22.35 7.43 18.66
N ASN A 90 21.98 7.80 17.42
CA ASN A 90 21.34 9.09 17.15
C ASN A 90 19.80 8.97 17.09
N GLY A 91 19.10 10.10 17.19
CA GLY A 91 17.65 10.16 17.32
C GLY A 91 16.85 9.39 16.26
N PRO A 92 17.15 9.51 14.95
CA PRO A 92 16.46 8.73 13.91
C PRO A 92 16.63 7.22 14.07
N MET A 93 17.84 6.74 14.38
CA MET A 93 18.11 5.32 14.60
C MET A 93 17.36 4.80 15.83
N ILE A 94 17.36 5.56 16.91
CA ILE A 94 16.61 5.23 18.13
C ILE A 94 15.12 5.13 17.79
N ARG A 95 14.56 6.11 17.07
CA ARG A 95 13.15 6.09 16.67
C ARG A 95 12.78 4.83 15.89
N GLU A 96 13.54 4.47 14.86
CA GLU A 96 13.24 3.28 14.05
C GLU A 96 13.27 1.99 14.89
N ARG A 97 14.20 1.90 15.86
CA ARG A 97 14.25 0.75 16.78
C ARG A 97 13.04 0.71 17.72
N PHE A 98 12.60 1.86 18.23
CA PHE A 98 11.38 1.97 19.03
C PHE A 98 10.16 1.56 18.19
N ASP A 99 10.03 2.11 16.98
CA ASP A 99 8.91 1.82 16.07
C ASP A 99 8.77 0.31 15.84
N ARG A 100 9.88 -0.42 15.67
CA ARG A 100 9.87 -1.88 15.47
C ARG A 100 9.59 -2.65 16.76
N LEU A 101 10.32 -2.35 17.84
CA LEU A 101 10.23 -3.16 19.07
C LEU A 101 8.84 -3.05 19.73
N PHE A 102 8.25 -1.86 19.72
CA PHE A 102 6.93 -1.61 20.32
C PHE A 102 5.74 -2.01 19.43
N GLN A 103 6.00 -2.54 18.22
CA GLN A 103 4.99 -3.18 17.37
C GLN A 103 4.89 -4.69 17.59
N ARG A 104 5.76 -5.28 18.42
CA ARG A 104 5.73 -6.72 18.72
C ARG A 104 4.44 -7.11 19.47
N PRO A 105 4.03 -8.40 19.42
CA PRO A 105 2.96 -8.94 20.25
C PRO A 105 3.20 -8.65 21.74
N ARG A 106 2.12 -8.66 22.52
CA ARG A 106 2.19 -8.40 23.97
C ARG A 106 3.22 -9.33 24.63
N ASP A 107 4.08 -8.72 25.43
CA ASP A 107 5.16 -9.39 26.16
C ASP A 107 5.41 -8.59 27.46
N PRO A 108 5.38 -9.23 28.64
CA PRO A 108 5.53 -8.54 29.91
C PRO A 108 6.89 -7.83 30.04
N ARG A 109 7.93 -8.34 29.38
CA ARG A 109 9.29 -7.76 29.40
C ARG A 109 9.35 -6.43 28.64
N VAL A 110 8.49 -6.24 27.63
CA VAL A 110 8.38 -4.96 26.91
C VAL A 110 7.72 -3.90 27.80
N SER A 111 6.76 -4.28 28.65
CA SER A 111 6.19 -3.39 29.68
C SER A 111 7.27 -2.94 30.67
N THR A 112 8.10 -3.87 31.15
CA THR A 112 9.25 -3.55 32.03
C THR A 112 10.23 -2.58 31.36
N LEU A 113 10.53 -2.78 30.07
CA LEU A 113 11.35 -1.83 29.30
C LEU A 113 10.69 -0.45 29.20
N ALA A 114 9.39 -0.39 28.88
CA ALA A 114 8.65 0.86 28.79
C ALA A 114 8.70 1.64 30.12
N LEU A 115 8.53 0.95 31.26
CA LEU A 115 8.65 1.56 32.58
C LEU A 115 10.05 2.10 32.87
N ARG A 116 11.10 1.35 32.53
CA ARG A 116 12.50 1.81 32.66
C ARG A 116 12.74 3.09 31.87
N LEU A 117 12.18 3.19 30.67
CA LEU A 117 12.27 4.38 29.82
C LEU A 117 11.49 5.57 30.43
N CYS A 118 10.30 5.32 30.97
CA CYS A 118 9.52 6.33 31.71
C CYS A 118 10.24 6.85 32.97
N ALA A 119 10.98 5.98 33.68
CA ALA A 119 11.74 6.37 34.87
C ALA A 119 12.97 7.22 34.51
N SER A 120 13.68 6.84 33.45
CA SER A 120 14.92 7.52 33.01
C SER A 120 14.68 8.80 32.21
N CYS A 121 13.48 8.99 31.64
CA CYS A 121 13.08 10.19 30.88
C CYS A 121 14.11 10.60 29.80
N VAL A 122 14.60 9.61 29.05
CA VAL A 122 15.77 9.73 28.15
C VAL A 122 15.64 10.75 27.01
N ALA A 123 14.44 11.22 26.68
CA ALA A 123 14.23 12.18 25.59
C ALA A 123 13.14 13.21 25.91
N THR A 124 13.54 14.39 26.38
CA THR A 124 12.65 15.48 26.83
C THR A 124 12.36 16.55 25.76
N ARG A 125 12.89 16.39 24.53
CA ARG A 125 12.64 17.32 23.42
C ARG A 125 11.33 17.00 22.71
N SER A 126 10.66 18.01 22.15
CA SER A 126 9.38 17.84 21.45
C SER A 126 9.40 16.83 20.30
N VAL A 127 10.55 16.69 19.62
CA VAL A 127 10.71 15.67 18.56
C VAL A 127 10.48 14.23 19.08
N ALA A 128 10.63 13.97 20.38
CA ALA A 128 10.42 12.65 20.99
C ALA A 128 8.94 12.29 21.25
N PHE A 129 7.97 13.18 20.99
CA PHE A 129 6.56 12.91 21.30
C PHE A 129 5.97 11.64 20.64
N PRO A 130 6.27 11.29 19.38
CA PRO A 130 5.76 10.05 18.79
C PRO A 130 6.29 8.79 19.50
N MET A 131 7.54 8.83 19.96
CA MET A 131 8.15 7.76 20.73
C MET A 131 7.42 7.56 22.07
N TRP A 132 7.17 8.65 22.81
CA TRP A 132 6.39 8.57 24.06
C TRP A 132 4.97 8.07 23.86
N THR A 133 4.35 8.42 22.73
CA THR A 133 3.01 7.92 22.38
C THR A 133 3.00 6.40 22.26
N GLN A 134 4.04 5.80 21.66
CA GLN A 134 4.16 4.34 21.55
C GLN A 134 4.44 3.68 22.91
N ILE A 135 5.36 4.24 23.70
CA ILE A 135 5.68 3.73 25.04
C ILE A 135 4.43 3.69 25.92
N PHE A 136 3.67 4.79 25.95
CA PHE A 136 2.42 4.85 26.71
C PHE A 136 1.36 3.91 26.15
N LYS A 137 1.24 3.77 24.83
CA LYS A 137 0.33 2.79 24.22
C LYS A 137 0.65 1.36 24.66
N VAL A 138 1.92 0.98 24.70
CA VAL A 138 2.35 -0.35 25.17
C VAL A 138 1.98 -0.57 26.63
N LEU A 139 2.14 0.45 27.48
CA LEU A 139 1.69 0.37 28.87
C LEU A 139 0.16 0.31 28.98
N THR A 140 -0.60 1.00 28.12
CA THR A 140 -2.07 0.94 28.09
C THR A 140 -2.63 -0.38 27.57
N ASP A 141 -1.93 -1.02 26.63
CA ASP A 141 -2.40 -2.25 25.98
C ASP A 141 -1.76 -3.52 26.56
N GLY A 142 -0.73 -3.38 27.40
CA GLY A 142 0.19 -4.44 27.77
C GLY A 142 -0.38 -5.52 28.70
N ARG A 143 -1.38 -5.20 29.55
CA ARG A 143 -2.00 -6.11 30.53
C ARG A 143 -1.08 -6.69 31.62
N ASP A 144 0.21 -6.34 31.67
CA ASP A 144 1.09 -6.69 32.80
C ASP A 144 0.74 -5.84 34.03
N VAL A 145 -0.03 -6.41 34.96
CA VAL A 145 -0.49 -5.71 36.17
C VAL A 145 0.68 -5.25 37.06
N ARG A 146 1.84 -5.91 36.99
CA ARG A 146 3.06 -5.51 37.73
C ARG A 146 3.53 -4.12 37.30
N ALA A 147 3.24 -3.74 36.06
CA ALA A 147 3.65 -2.44 35.55
C ALA A 147 2.91 -1.26 36.22
N ARG A 148 1.76 -1.50 36.89
CA ARG A 148 1.01 -0.45 37.59
C ARG A 148 1.85 0.19 38.70
N ALA A 149 2.34 -0.64 39.62
CA ALA A 149 3.19 -0.19 40.72
C ALA A 149 4.52 0.40 40.19
N GLY A 150 5.05 -0.16 39.10
CA GLY A 150 6.24 0.35 38.44
C GLY A 150 6.09 1.76 37.86
N LEU A 151 4.92 2.10 37.31
CA LEU A 151 4.66 3.44 36.76
C LEU A 151 4.61 4.50 37.88
N GLU A 152 3.97 4.20 39.00
CA GLU A 152 3.94 5.08 40.17
C GLU A 152 5.35 5.28 40.76
N GLY A 153 6.14 4.22 40.84
CA GLY A 153 7.55 4.29 41.28
C GLY A 153 8.42 5.12 40.32
N ALA A 154 8.23 4.94 39.02
CA ALA A 154 8.94 5.70 37.98
C ALA A 154 8.66 7.21 38.05
N ALA A 155 7.43 7.61 38.39
CA ALA A 155 7.07 9.00 38.60
C ALA A 155 7.88 9.65 39.74
N ARG A 156 8.15 8.90 40.81
CA ARG A 156 8.91 9.39 41.99
C ARG A 156 10.41 9.51 41.74
N ALA A 157 10.97 8.67 40.87
CA ALA A 157 12.41 8.59 40.61
C ALA A 157 12.92 9.55 39.51
N ARG A 158 12.03 10.30 38.85
CA ARG A 158 12.32 11.01 37.60
C ARG A 158 13.17 12.26 37.80
N ARG A 159 14.13 12.50 36.89
CA ARG A 159 14.93 13.73 36.80
C ARG A 159 14.41 14.69 35.73
N VAL A 160 14.66 15.98 35.97
CA VAL A 160 14.06 17.20 35.39
C VAL A 160 13.95 17.20 33.85
N GLY A 161 12.76 17.57 33.34
CA GLY A 161 12.51 18.02 31.97
C GLY A 161 12.01 19.47 31.93
N SER A 162 11.78 20.04 30.73
CA SER A 162 11.20 21.39 30.64
C SER A 162 9.75 21.41 31.18
N PRO A 163 9.28 22.51 31.80
CA PRO A 163 7.97 22.56 32.44
C PRO A 163 6.83 22.13 31.52
N THR A 164 6.83 22.59 30.26
CA THR A 164 5.80 22.27 29.27
C THR A 164 5.81 20.79 28.85
N PHE A 165 7.00 20.19 28.69
CA PHE A 165 7.10 18.76 28.38
C PHE A 165 6.59 17.92 29.55
N MET A 166 6.99 18.29 30.78
CA MET A 166 6.61 17.55 31.99
C MET A 166 5.10 17.61 32.24
N GLU A 167 4.44 18.74 31.99
CA GLU A 167 2.98 18.86 32.10
C GLU A 167 2.27 17.88 31.16
N MET A 168 2.66 17.85 29.87
CA MET A 168 2.11 16.90 28.91
C MET A 168 2.41 15.45 29.28
N PHE A 169 3.64 15.17 29.73
CA PHE A 169 4.07 13.84 30.12
C PHE A 169 3.26 13.31 31.30
N HIS A 170 3.13 14.10 32.37
CA HIS A 170 2.35 13.73 33.56
C HIS A 170 0.87 13.55 33.24
N LYS A 171 0.32 14.35 32.34
CA LYS A 171 -1.05 14.14 31.85
C LYS A 171 -1.20 12.76 31.22
N ARG A 172 -0.30 12.38 30.30
CA ARG A 172 -0.34 11.06 29.66
C ARG A 172 -0.06 9.92 30.63
N GLU A 173 0.88 10.09 31.54
CA GLU A 173 1.18 9.13 32.60
C GLU A 173 -0.05 8.85 33.47
N LYS A 174 -0.81 9.89 33.84
CA LYS A 174 -2.06 9.74 34.58
C LYS A 174 -3.13 8.99 33.77
N GLU A 175 -3.31 9.34 32.50
CA GLU A 175 -4.25 8.62 31.60
C GLU A 175 -3.90 7.13 31.49
N VAL A 176 -2.60 6.80 31.40
CA VAL A 176 -2.12 5.42 31.38
C VAL A 176 -2.39 4.74 32.70
N ALA A 177 -2.08 5.37 33.84
CA ALA A 177 -2.33 4.79 35.17
C ALA A 177 -3.82 4.48 35.39
N GLU A 178 -4.72 5.38 34.99
CA GLU A 178 -6.17 5.19 35.05
C GLU A 178 -6.62 4.01 34.16
N ALA A 179 -6.11 3.92 32.93
CA ALA A 179 -6.40 2.81 32.03
C ALA A 179 -5.87 1.47 32.56
N MET A 180 -4.66 1.48 33.14
CA MET A 180 -4.07 0.30 33.75
C MET A 180 -4.88 -0.16 34.95
N ALA A 181 -5.34 0.75 35.82
CA ALA A 181 -6.14 0.42 37.01
C ALA A 181 -7.45 -0.32 36.67
N ALA A 182 -7.99 -0.12 35.47
CA ALA A 182 -9.21 -0.77 35.02
C ALA A 182 -9.04 -2.26 34.60
N TRP A 183 -7.81 -2.78 34.49
CA TRP A 183 -7.66 -4.20 34.14
C TRP A 183 -8.07 -5.12 35.32
N PRO A 184 -8.73 -6.26 35.05
CA PRO A 184 -8.94 -7.26 36.08
C PRO A 184 -7.59 -7.86 36.49
N GLU A 185 -7.41 -8.09 37.79
CA GLU A 185 -6.34 -8.96 38.27
C GLU A 185 -6.72 -10.41 37.94
N VAL A 186 -5.78 -11.15 37.36
CA VAL A 186 -6.00 -12.53 36.93
C VAL A 186 -5.38 -13.44 37.97
N THR A 187 -6.21 -14.24 38.63
CA THR A 187 -5.77 -15.29 39.55
C THR A 187 -5.77 -16.63 38.83
N LEU A 188 -4.70 -17.40 39.03
CA LEU A 188 -4.62 -18.77 38.53
C LEU A 188 -5.44 -19.70 39.44
N ASP A 189 -6.06 -20.72 38.85
CA ASP A 189 -6.61 -21.82 39.64
C ASP A 189 -5.48 -22.63 40.31
N GLY A 190 -5.81 -23.38 41.36
CA GLY A 190 -4.82 -24.09 42.17
C GLY A 190 -3.94 -25.06 41.37
N ALA A 191 -4.50 -25.78 40.40
CA ALA A 191 -3.75 -26.72 39.58
C ALA A 191 -2.79 -26.00 38.62
N THR A 192 -3.24 -24.91 38.00
CA THR A 192 -2.39 -24.09 37.13
C THR A 192 -1.27 -23.42 37.91
N LEU A 193 -1.54 -22.93 39.13
CA LEU A 193 -0.54 -22.33 40.00
C LEU A 193 0.54 -23.34 40.44
N GLU A 194 0.13 -24.56 40.81
CA GLU A 194 1.06 -25.65 41.12
C GLU A 194 1.97 -25.99 39.94
N GLU A 195 1.42 -26.04 38.72
CA GLU A 195 2.20 -26.30 37.52
C GLU A 195 3.20 -25.17 37.23
N VAL A 196 2.78 -23.90 37.28
CA VAL A 196 3.69 -22.74 37.11
C VAL A 196 4.80 -22.77 38.17
N THR A 197 4.48 -23.15 39.41
CA THR A 197 5.47 -23.32 40.48
C THR A 197 6.47 -24.44 40.16
N ARG A 198 5.98 -25.59 39.68
CA ARG A 198 6.83 -26.72 39.23
C ARG A 198 7.78 -26.29 38.11
N LEU A 199 7.27 -25.60 37.08
CA LEU A 199 8.08 -25.08 35.98
C LEU A 199 9.15 -24.09 36.47
N GLY A 200 8.81 -23.29 37.48
CA GLY A 200 9.77 -22.45 38.19
C GLY A 200 10.96 -23.23 38.74
N GLY A 201 10.71 -24.40 39.35
CA GLY A 201 11.76 -25.29 39.83
C GLY A 201 12.67 -25.82 38.71
N LEU A 202 12.12 -26.11 37.53
CA LEU A 202 12.89 -26.52 36.35
C LEU A 202 13.79 -25.38 35.84
N VAL A 203 13.25 -24.16 35.74
CA VAL A 203 14.02 -22.97 35.33
C VAL A 203 15.16 -22.72 36.32
N ASP A 204 14.90 -22.80 37.62
CA ASP A 204 15.95 -22.61 38.64
C ASP A 204 17.03 -23.72 38.57
N ALA A 205 16.65 -24.95 38.22
CA ALA A 205 17.60 -26.04 38.00
C ALA A 205 18.49 -25.79 36.77
N LEU A 206 17.91 -25.34 35.65
CA LEU A 206 18.66 -24.92 34.46
C LEU A 206 19.61 -23.75 34.78
N ALA A 207 19.13 -22.77 35.56
CA ALA A 207 19.93 -21.61 35.95
C ALA A 207 21.15 -21.97 36.81
N ARG A 208 21.08 -23.02 37.63
CA ARG A 208 22.22 -23.54 38.41
C ARG A 208 23.20 -24.37 37.57
N GLY A 209 22.76 -24.87 36.42
CA GLY A 209 23.61 -25.60 35.48
C GLY A 209 24.60 -24.70 34.72
N PRO A 210 25.43 -25.28 33.83
CA PRO A 210 26.28 -24.51 32.93
C PRO A 210 25.42 -23.62 32.02
N ALA A 211 25.99 -22.47 31.62
CA ALA A 211 25.32 -21.60 30.67
C ALA A 211 25.01 -22.37 29.36
N PRO A 212 23.82 -22.19 28.77
CA PRO A 212 23.46 -22.84 27.52
C PRO A 212 24.37 -22.41 26.36
N ASP A 213 24.47 -23.25 25.34
CA ASP A 213 25.15 -22.86 24.11
C ASP A 213 24.34 -21.79 23.37
N ALA A 214 24.97 -20.63 23.14
CA ALA A 214 24.37 -19.55 22.37
C ALA A 214 24.00 -19.98 20.95
N ALA A 215 24.81 -20.84 20.33
CA ALA A 215 24.55 -21.37 19.00
C ALA A 215 23.28 -22.22 19.00
N GLU A 216 23.05 -23.04 20.02
CA GLU A 216 21.84 -23.87 20.16
C GLU A 216 20.58 -23.00 20.35
N ILE A 217 20.65 -22.00 21.25
CA ILE A 217 19.56 -21.05 21.48
C ILE A 217 19.20 -20.31 20.19
N LEU A 218 20.20 -19.88 19.41
CA LEU A 218 20.01 -19.11 18.17
C LEU A 218 19.70 -20.00 16.95
N ALA A 219 20.13 -21.27 16.96
CA ALA A 219 19.87 -22.28 15.93
C ALA A 219 18.45 -22.83 16.02
N THR A 220 17.77 -22.62 17.15
CA THR A 220 16.31 -22.72 17.21
C THR A 220 15.74 -21.69 16.24
N ARG A 221 15.61 -22.09 14.96
CA ARG A 221 14.83 -21.35 13.96
C ARG A 221 13.53 -21.01 14.64
N ALA A 222 13.15 -19.73 14.65
CA ALA A 222 11.87 -19.28 15.16
C ALA A 222 10.77 -20.18 14.56
N LYS A 223 10.38 -21.20 15.33
CA LYS A 223 9.32 -22.15 14.99
C LYS A 223 7.96 -21.54 15.34
N ALA A 224 7.94 -20.27 15.75
CA ALA A 224 6.81 -19.35 15.77
C ALA A 224 6.30 -18.95 14.38
N ARG A 225 6.22 -19.94 13.48
CA ARG A 225 5.39 -19.95 12.27
C ARG A 225 4.83 -21.34 11.93
N VAL A 226 5.14 -22.40 12.70
CA VAL A 226 4.75 -23.79 12.36
C VAL A 226 4.18 -24.57 13.58
N SER A 227 3.62 -23.88 14.58
CA SER A 227 2.84 -24.58 15.62
C SER A 227 1.67 -23.76 16.16
N ASN A 228 0.91 -23.13 15.25
CA ASN A 228 -0.52 -22.89 15.46
C ASN A 228 -1.26 -23.34 14.19
N ALA A 229 -1.37 -24.66 14.04
CA ALA A 229 -2.33 -25.27 13.12
C ALA A 229 -3.70 -25.22 13.81
N GLY A 230 -4.30 -24.04 13.74
CA GLY A 230 -5.57 -23.67 14.35
C GLY A 230 -5.55 -22.16 14.57
N THR A 231 -6.02 -21.40 13.58
CA THR A 231 -5.83 -19.94 13.38
C THR A 231 -4.42 -19.57 12.90
N GLY A 232 -4.25 -19.55 11.58
CA GLY A 232 -2.96 -19.38 10.92
C GLY A 232 -2.38 -17.97 11.11
N ASP A 233 -1.05 -17.89 11.26
CA ASP A 233 -0.31 -16.63 11.29
C ASP A 233 -0.76 -15.70 10.15
N ILE A 234 -1.42 -14.60 10.52
CA ILE A 234 -1.96 -13.58 9.61
C ILE A 234 -0.89 -13.11 8.62
N ALA A 235 0.37 -13.01 9.04
CA ALA A 235 1.44 -12.58 8.16
C ALA A 235 1.81 -13.66 7.11
N ALA A 236 1.64 -14.95 7.41
CA ALA A 236 1.76 -16.03 6.43
C ALA A 236 0.57 -16.00 5.44
N LEU A 237 -0.64 -15.71 5.92
CA LEU A 237 -1.81 -15.53 5.06
C LEU A 237 -1.66 -14.32 4.12
N PHE A 238 -1.07 -13.22 4.58
CA PHE A 238 -0.66 -12.11 3.71
C PHE A 238 0.33 -12.55 2.64
N ALA A 239 1.38 -13.30 3.01
CA ALA A 239 2.36 -13.81 2.06
C ALA A 239 1.71 -14.71 0.99
N MET A 240 0.78 -15.58 1.37
CA MET A 240 0.01 -16.42 0.45
C MET A 240 -0.80 -15.59 -0.56
N VAL A 241 -1.38 -14.47 -0.13
CA VAL A 241 -2.06 -13.52 -1.03
C VAL A 241 -1.06 -12.81 -1.95
N TYR A 242 0.13 -12.44 -1.48
CA TYR A 242 1.14 -11.81 -2.34
C TYR A 242 1.74 -12.77 -3.39
N GLU A 243 1.79 -14.07 -3.09
CA GLU A 243 2.20 -15.09 -4.05
C GLU A 243 1.15 -15.31 -5.14
N ALA A 244 -0.14 -15.31 -4.78
CA ALA A 244 -1.26 -15.48 -5.70
C ALA A 244 -2.32 -14.37 -5.50
N PRO A 245 -2.07 -13.15 -6.01
CA PRO A 245 -2.91 -11.98 -5.71
C PRO A 245 -4.31 -12.05 -6.32
N ASP A 246 -4.56 -12.97 -7.26
CA ASP A 246 -5.87 -13.18 -7.87
C ASP A 246 -6.68 -14.32 -7.22
N ASP A 247 -6.12 -15.01 -6.23
CA ASP A 247 -6.78 -16.11 -5.54
C ASP A 247 -7.69 -15.56 -4.43
N ASP A 248 -8.97 -15.39 -4.77
CA ASP A 248 -9.98 -14.88 -3.84
C ASP A 248 -10.25 -15.84 -2.66
N ALA A 249 -9.94 -17.13 -2.78
CA ALA A 249 -10.06 -18.09 -1.68
C ALA A 249 -9.01 -17.82 -0.60
N ARG A 250 -7.76 -17.53 -1.00
CA ARG A 250 -6.70 -17.10 -0.04
C ARG A 250 -7.06 -15.80 0.66
N ARG A 251 -7.70 -14.88 -0.07
CA ARG A 251 -8.18 -13.61 0.50
C ARG A 251 -9.31 -13.83 1.50
N ALA A 252 -10.23 -14.75 1.24
CA ALA A 252 -11.29 -15.10 2.18
C ALA A 252 -10.74 -15.70 3.48
N VAL A 253 -9.78 -16.63 3.39
CA VAL A 253 -9.12 -17.19 4.59
C VAL A 253 -8.39 -16.12 5.40
N LEU A 254 -7.70 -15.18 4.73
CA LEU A 254 -7.09 -14.03 5.40
C LEU A 254 -8.15 -13.13 6.05
N ALA A 255 -9.29 -12.93 5.41
CA ALA A 255 -10.37 -12.10 5.91
C ALA A 255 -10.95 -12.66 7.21
N ASP A 256 -11.24 -13.96 7.25
CA ASP A 256 -11.73 -14.65 8.45
C ASP A 256 -10.74 -14.48 9.62
N ALA A 257 -9.44 -14.68 9.37
CA ALA A 257 -8.39 -14.52 10.38
C ALA A 257 -8.23 -13.06 10.86
N LEU A 258 -8.41 -12.08 9.97
CA LEU A 258 -8.38 -10.67 10.31
C LEU A 258 -9.61 -10.27 11.15
N GLU A 259 -10.80 -10.75 10.82
CA GLU A 259 -12.01 -10.49 11.63
C GLU A 259 -11.89 -11.11 13.02
N GLU A 260 -11.38 -12.34 13.14
CA GLU A 260 -11.13 -13.00 14.42
C GLU A 260 -10.14 -12.22 15.29
N ALA A 261 -9.12 -11.62 14.67
CA ALA A 261 -8.17 -10.72 15.33
C ALA A 261 -8.71 -9.30 15.58
N GLY A 262 -9.95 -9.00 15.18
CA GLY A 262 -10.59 -7.69 15.33
C GLY A 262 -10.04 -6.61 14.38
N ASP A 263 -9.38 -6.98 13.29
CA ASP A 263 -8.94 -6.04 12.25
C ASP A 263 -10.09 -5.77 11.26
N PRO A 264 -10.54 -4.51 11.12
CA PRO A 264 -11.63 -4.13 10.20
C PRO A 264 -11.31 -4.37 8.72
N ARG A 265 -10.07 -4.75 8.38
CA ARG A 265 -9.70 -5.14 7.02
C ARG A 265 -10.35 -6.45 6.60
N GLY A 266 -10.62 -7.37 7.54
CA GLY A 266 -11.35 -8.61 7.24
C GLY A 266 -12.73 -8.32 6.65
N GLU A 267 -13.47 -7.42 7.31
CA GLU A 267 -14.78 -6.95 6.83
C GLU A 267 -14.70 -6.31 5.44
N LEU A 268 -13.67 -5.48 5.19
CA LEU A 268 -13.45 -4.90 3.87
C LEU A 268 -13.26 -5.99 2.80
N ILE A 269 -12.44 -7.00 3.07
CA ILE A 269 -12.18 -8.08 2.13
C ILE A 269 -13.49 -8.82 1.82
N HIS A 270 -14.23 -9.27 2.83
CA HIS A 270 -15.50 -9.97 2.61
C HIS A 270 -16.49 -9.13 1.82
N LEU A 271 -16.64 -7.84 2.14
CA LEU A 271 -17.52 -6.95 1.39
C LEU A 271 -17.10 -6.85 -0.07
N GLN A 272 -15.81 -6.69 -0.36
CA GLN A 272 -15.32 -6.52 -1.73
C GLN A 272 -15.29 -7.83 -2.54
N LEU A 273 -15.24 -9.01 -1.89
CA LEU A 273 -15.32 -10.32 -2.56
C LEU A 273 -16.76 -10.72 -2.95
N ARG A 274 -17.79 -10.09 -2.38
CA ARG A 274 -19.21 -10.38 -2.70
C ARG A 274 -19.64 -9.93 -4.10
N GLY A 275 -18.81 -9.17 -4.82
CA GLY A 275 -19.16 -8.60 -6.11
C GLY A 275 -20.01 -7.32 -5.97
N PRO A 276 -20.95 -7.04 -6.89
CA PRO A 276 -21.76 -5.82 -6.87
C PRO A 276 -22.49 -5.63 -5.53
N LEU A 277 -22.24 -4.49 -4.89
CA LEU A 277 -22.78 -4.19 -3.56
C LEU A 277 -24.02 -3.30 -3.64
N PRO A 278 -25.03 -3.51 -2.78
CA PRO A 278 -26.10 -2.54 -2.61
C PRO A 278 -25.55 -1.21 -2.06
N PRO A 279 -26.21 -0.06 -2.33
CA PRO A 279 -25.68 1.27 -1.99
C PRO A 279 -25.29 1.46 -0.52
N LYS A 280 -25.97 0.74 0.41
CA LYS A 280 -25.64 0.77 1.84
C LYS A 280 -24.25 0.17 2.13
N LEU A 281 -23.94 -0.98 1.52
CA LEU A 281 -22.66 -1.65 1.70
C LEU A 281 -21.54 -0.91 0.96
N GLU A 282 -21.82 -0.28 -0.18
CA GLU A 282 -20.85 0.61 -0.84
C GLU A 282 -20.44 1.79 0.05
N ARG A 283 -21.39 2.40 0.76
CA ARG A 283 -21.10 3.47 1.74
C ARG A 283 -20.24 2.95 2.89
N GLN A 284 -20.49 1.72 3.32
CA GLN A 284 -19.69 1.06 4.37
C GLN A 284 -18.25 0.79 3.91
N VAL A 285 -18.05 0.27 2.70
CA VAL A 285 -16.71 0.13 2.08
C VAL A 285 -16.00 1.49 2.01
N LYS A 286 -16.67 2.53 1.53
CA LYS A 286 -16.09 3.89 1.47
C LYS A 286 -15.72 4.41 2.86
N LYS A 287 -16.55 4.15 3.86
CA LYS A 287 -16.29 4.53 5.26
C LYS A 287 -15.04 3.81 5.79
N LEU A 288 -14.97 2.49 5.64
CA LEU A 288 -13.83 1.66 6.05
C LEU A 288 -12.50 2.14 5.42
N VAL A 289 -12.48 2.35 4.09
CA VAL A 289 -11.28 2.84 3.38
C VAL A 289 -10.88 4.25 3.80
N ARG A 290 -11.86 5.12 4.10
CA ARG A 290 -11.58 6.47 4.60
C ARG A 290 -10.95 6.44 5.99
N GLU A 291 -11.48 5.59 6.88
CA GLU A 291 -11.06 5.49 8.28
C GLU A 291 -9.72 4.76 8.45
N HIS A 292 -9.54 3.64 7.75
CA HIS A 292 -8.40 2.74 7.97
C HIS A 292 -7.43 2.65 6.79
N GLY A 293 -7.82 3.10 5.59
CA GLY A 293 -7.05 2.86 4.36
C GLY A 293 -5.64 3.43 4.35
N LYS A 294 -5.32 4.42 5.19
CA LYS A 294 -3.94 4.90 5.34
C LYS A 294 -3.09 3.87 6.09
N ALA A 295 -3.61 3.33 7.18
CA ALA A 295 -2.90 2.33 7.99
C ALA A 295 -2.67 1.04 7.20
N TRP A 296 -3.65 0.63 6.38
CA TRP A 296 -3.55 -0.57 5.55
C TRP A 296 -2.52 -0.49 4.42
N LEU A 297 -1.98 0.69 4.10
CA LEU A 297 -0.84 0.81 3.19
C LEU A 297 0.42 0.17 3.79
N GLY A 298 0.53 0.12 5.12
CA GLY A 298 1.68 -0.46 5.81
C GLY A 298 3.00 0.11 5.28
N PRO A 299 3.97 -0.75 4.89
CA PRO A 299 5.25 -0.32 4.33
C PRO A 299 5.17 0.52 3.04
N LEU A 300 4.04 0.50 2.32
CA LEU A 300 3.83 1.28 1.10
C LEU A 300 3.55 2.77 1.37
N GLU A 301 3.14 3.15 2.59
CA GLU A 301 2.70 4.51 2.92
C GLU A 301 3.67 5.62 2.46
N PRO A 302 5.00 5.48 2.61
CA PRO A 302 5.93 6.53 2.19
C PRO A 302 5.98 6.75 0.67
N TYR A 303 5.57 5.74 -0.11
CA TYR A 303 5.74 5.68 -1.58
C TYR A 303 4.45 5.89 -2.35
N VAL A 304 3.31 6.03 -1.66
CA VAL A 304 1.99 6.20 -2.26
C VAL A 304 1.43 7.57 -1.88
N GLU A 305 0.85 8.27 -2.84
CA GLU A 305 0.11 9.50 -2.56
C GLU A 305 -1.17 9.15 -1.78
N ALA A 306 -1.31 9.70 -0.57
CA ALA A 306 -2.33 9.26 0.36
C ALA A 306 -3.76 9.52 -0.13
N ARG A 307 -3.96 10.55 -0.97
CA ARG A 307 -5.28 10.95 -1.49
C ARG A 307 -5.74 10.11 -2.68
N ASP A 308 -4.81 9.54 -3.44
CA ASP A 308 -5.07 8.87 -4.71
C ASP A 308 -4.78 7.38 -4.58
N ARG A 309 -5.57 6.69 -3.75
CA ARG A 309 -5.47 5.25 -3.51
C ARG A 309 -6.84 4.58 -3.68
N VAL A 310 -6.85 3.45 -4.37
CA VAL A 310 -8.04 2.62 -4.56
C VAL A 310 -7.76 1.26 -3.97
N PHE A 311 -8.66 0.83 -3.08
CA PHE A 311 -8.64 -0.50 -2.49
C PHE A 311 -9.64 -1.40 -3.20
N ALA A 312 -9.20 -2.60 -3.55
CA ALA A 312 -10.06 -3.66 -4.06
C ALA A 312 -9.65 -5.00 -3.46
N ARG A 313 -10.67 -5.85 -3.22
CA ARG A 313 -10.50 -7.16 -2.57
C ARG A 313 -9.66 -7.07 -1.28
N GLY A 314 -9.77 -5.94 -0.57
CA GLY A 314 -9.09 -5.55 0.67
C GLY A 314 -7.64 -5.07 0.59
N PHE A 315 -7.12 -4.81 -0.61
CA PHE A 315 -5.72 -4.43 -0.82
C PHE A 315 -5.59 -3.22 -1.74
N LEU A 316 -4.43 -2.57 -1.71
CA LEU A 316 -4.12 -1.51 -2.66
C LEU A 316 -4.08 -2.10 -4.07
N GLU A 317 -4.94 -1.60 -4.95
CA GLU A 317 -5.04 -2.03 -6.35
C GLU A 317 -4.64 -0.90 -7.30
N GLU A 318 -4.97 0.36 -6.97
CA GLU A 318 -4.50 1.54 -7.72
C GLU A 318 -3.87 2.59 -6.82
N CYS A 319 -2.79 3.21 -7.31
CA CYS A 319 -2.15 4.31 -6.59
C CYS A 319 -1.38 5.29 -7.50
N THR A 320 -1.16 6.50 -6.99
CA THR A 320 -0.11 7.41 -7.51
C THR A 320 1.21 7.19 -6.75
N LEU A 321 2.30 6.92 -7.48
CA LEU A 321 3.64 6.72 -6.91
C LEU A 321 4.26 8.04 -6.46
N ARG A 322 5.00 7.97 -5.36
CA ARG A 322 5.68 9.11 -4.72
C ARG A 322 7.13 8.75 -4.37
N ILE A 323 7.91 8.40 -5.38
CA ILE A 323 9.32 8.00 -5.22
C ILE A 323 10.21 9.13 -5.71
N ARG A 324 10.98 9.75 -4.79
CA ARG A 324 11.77 10.97 -5.08
C ARG A 324 13.28 10.75 -5.09
N THR A 325 13.77 9.64 -4.54
CA THR A 325 15.20 9.37 -4.40
C THR A 325 15.54 7.94 -4.80
N LYS A 326 16.79 7.71 -5.25
CA LYS A 326 17.29 6.36 -5.58
C LYS A 326 17.21 5.39 -4.39
N GLN A 327 17.47 5.88 -3.17
CA GLN A 327 17.37 5.05 -1.96
C GLN A 327 15.92 4.68 -1.63
N ALA A 328 14.97 5.62 -1.79
CA ALA A 328 13.55 5.33 -1.62
C ALA A 328 13.07 4.31 -2.65
N ARG A 329 13.58 4.40 -3.89
CA ARG A 329 13.31 3.42 -4.94
C ARG A 329 13.78 2.01 -4.56
N ALA A 330 15.04 1.84 -4.18
CA ALA A 330 15.58 0.52 -3.82
C ALA A 330 14.79 -0.13 -2.66
N ARG A 331 14.32 0.67 -1.70
CA ARG A 331 13.45 0.17 -0.62
C ARG A 331 12.05 -0.19 -1.12
N ALA A 332 11.46 0.64 -1.98
CA ALA A 332 10.14 0.36 -2.54
C ALA A 332 10.14 -0.93 -3.38
N GLU A 333 11.17 -1.16 -4.19
CA GLU A 333 11.27 -2.35 -5.06
C GLU A 333 11.35 -3.68 -4.28
N ALA A 334 11.74 -3.64 -3.00
CA ALA A 334 11.85 -4.82 -2.14
C ALA A 334 10.54 -5.21 -1.44
N LEU A 335 9.48 -4.41 -1.55
CA LEU A 335 8.24 -4.61 -0.80
C LEU A 335 7.28 -5.59 -1.52
N PRO A 336 6.92 -6.73 -0.91
CA PRO A 336 6.02 -7.70 -1.53
C PRO A 336 4.59 -7.18 -1.70
N GLU A 337 4.19 -6.14 -0.95
CA GLU A 337 2.84 -5.57 -0.99
C GLU A 337 2.47 -4.97 -2.35
N TRP A 338 3.45 -4.66 -3.20
CA TRP A 338 3.21 -4.25 -4.59
C TRP A 338 2.56 -5.36 -5.44
N ALA A 339 2.61 -6.62 -5.00
CA ALA A 339 2.05 -7.75 -5.75
C ALA A 339 0.54 -7.63 -6.00
N THR A 340 -0.21 -6.87 -5.18
CA THR A 340 -1.64 -6.64 -5.39
C THR A 340 -1.95 -5.42 -6.24
N VAL A 341 -0.97 -4.57 -6.54
CA VAL A 341 -1.17 -3.33 -7.28
C VAL A 341 -1.25 -3.62 -8.78
N ARG A 342 -2.31 -3.12 -9.41
CA ARG A 342 -2.62 -3.31 -10.83
C ARG A 342 -2.43 -2.04 -11.64
N THR A 343 -2.65 -0.88 -11.03
CA THR A 343 -2.55 0.42 -11.72
C THR A 343 -1.65 1.36 -10.93
N VAL A 344 -0.62 1.89 -11.60
CA VAL A 344 0.27 2.90 -11.03
C VAL A 344 0.23 4.19 -11.83
N ARG A 345 0.15 5.33 -11.16
CA ARG A 345 0.18 6.66 -11.78
C ARG A 345 1.42 7.42 -11.31
N GLY A 346 1.81 8.47 -12.03
CA GLY A 346 2.93 9.32 -11.61
C GLY A 346 4.30 8.67 -11.78
N VAL A 347 4.46 7.76 -12.75
CA VAL A 347 5.73 7.07 -12.99
C VAL A 347 6.71 8.02 -13.67
N THR A 348 7.69 8.50 -12.91
CA THR A 348 8.75 9.41 -13.39
C THR A 348 9.99 8.68 -13.90
N ASP A 349 10.18 7.42 -13.50
CA ASP A 349 11.24 6.54 -13.95
C ASP A 349 10.61 5.16 -14.20
N ALA A 350 10.39 4.84 -15.47
CA ALA A 350 9.65 3.65 -15.85
C ALA A 350 10.41 2.35 -15.60
N SER A 351 11.72 2.42 -15.34
CA SER A 351 12.50 1.22 -15.06
C SER A 351 12.07 0.50 -13.77
N ILE A 352 11.36 1.19 -12.87
CA ILE A 352 10.76 0.58 -11.67
C ILE A 352 9.74 -0.52 -12.03
N LEU A 353 9.10 -0.44 -13.20
CA LEU A 353 8.11 -1.42 -13.64
C LEU A 353 8.73 -2.79 -13.98
N HIS A 354 10.06 -2.86 -14.13
CA HIS A 354 10.78 -4.12 -14.30
C HIS A 354 11.11 -4.80 -12.96
N ALA A 355 10.92 -4.13 -11.82
CA ALA A 355 11.18 -4.74 -10.53
C ALA A 355 10.22 -5.92 -10.29
N PRO A 356 10.70 -7.05 -9.72
CA PRO A 356 9.87 -8.26 -9.52
C PRO A 356 8.58 -8.01 -8.71
N ALA A 357 8.60 -7.01 -7.83
CA ALA A 357 7.44 -6.61 -7.03
C ALA A 357 6.31 -5.98 -7.87
N PHE A 358 6.63 -5.37 -9.02
CA PHE A 358 5.70 -4.69 -9.93
C PHE A 358 5.15 -5.59 -11.04
N ARG A 359 5.49 -6.89 -11.07
CA ARG A 359 5.10 -7.84 -12.12
C ARG A 359 3.58 -7.97 -12.35
N HIS A 360 2.77 -7.58 -11.38
CA HIS A 360 1.31 -7.63 -11.43
C HIS A 360 0.65 -6.34 -11.94
N VAL A 361 1.43 -5.27 -12.14
CA VAL A 361 0.95 -4.02 -12.75
C VAL A 361 0.54 -4.30 -14.20
N ARG A 362 -0.63 -3.80 -14.57
CA ARG A 362 -1.23 -3.91 -15.92
C ARG A 362 -1.51 -2.55 -16.55
N ALA A 363 -1.60 -1.49 -15.74
CA ALA A 363 -1.78 -0.14 -16.23
C ALA A 363 -0.78 0.83 -15.59
N ALA A 364 -0.21 1.73 -16.40
CA ALA A 364 0.74 2.73 -15.93
C ALA A 364 0.47 4.11 -16.53
N THR A 365 0.64 5.17 -15.73
CA THR A 365 0.71 6.55 -16.23
C THR A 365 2.16 7.04 -16.22
N LEU A 366 2.70 7.36 -17.39
CA LEU A 366 4.04 7.91 -17.58
C LEU A 366 4.03 9.42 -17.71
N GLU A 367 5.08 10.08 -17.24
CA GLU A 367 5.21 11.54 -17.31
C GLU A 367 5.89 12.07 -18.58
N SER A 368 6.53 11.21 -19.38
CA SER A 368 7.21 11.64 -20.62
C SER A 368 7.24 10.56 -21.68
N SER A 369 7.32 10.99 -22.94
CA SER A 369 7.55 10.14 -24.13
C SER A 369 8.87 9.37 -24.07
N ARG A 370 9.90 9.94 -23.42
CA ARG A 370 11.18 9.26 -23.20
C ARG A 370 11.07 8.02 -22.33
N GLU A 371 10.21 8.05 -21.30
CA GLU A 371 9.96 6.88 -20.46
C GLU A 371 9.20 5.78 -21.24
N LEU A 372 8.32 6.16 -22.16
CA LEU A 372 7.67 5.22 -23.08
C LEU A 372 8.69 4.55 -24.01
N ALA A 373 9.63 5.32 -24.57
CA ALA A 373 10.70 4.78 -25.40
C ALA A 373 11.61 3.83 -24.63
N ARG A 374 11.97 4.17 -23.38
CA ARG A 374 12.75 3.29 -22.49
C ARG A 374 12.06 1.97 -22.23
N LEU A 375 10.78 1.97 -21.86
CA LEU A 375 10.01 0.73 -21.68
C LEU A 375 9.93 -0.07 -22.98
N SER A 376 9.64 0.60 -24.09
CA SER A 376 9.45 -0.05 -25.39
C SER A 376 10.72 -0.72 -25.89
N GLY A 377 11.88 -0.11 -25.64
CA GLY A 377 13.19 -0.62 -26.06
C GLY A 377 13.87 -1.55 -25.06
N HIS A 378 13.26 -1.86 -23.92
CA HIS A 378 13.86 -2.72 -22.90
C HIS A 378 13.80 -4.20 -23.30
N ASP A 379 14.85 -4.97 -22.98
CA ASP A 379 14.93 -6.40 -23.33
C ASP A 379 14.03 -7.28 -22.46
N VAL A 380 13.85 -6.91 -21.19
CA VAL A 380 12.94 -7.60 -20.27
C VAL A 380 11.52 -7.05 -20.48
N PRO A 381 10.56 -7.86 -20.96
CA PRO A 381 9.20 -7.39 -21.20
C PRO A 381 8.44 -7.15 -19.89
N VAL A 382 7.54 -6.17 -19.90
CA VAL A 382 6.56 -5.95 -18.82
C VAL A 382 5.16 -6.29 -19.30
N ALA A 383 4.32 -6.76 -18.37
CA ALA A 383 2.95 -7.18 -18.65
C ALA A 383 1.94 -6.01 -18.71
N ILE A 384 2.39 -4.80 -19.05
CA ILE A 384 1.54 -3.62 -19.15
C ILE A 384 0.63 -3.76 -20.36
N ARG A 385 -0.68 -3.62 -20.12
CA ARG A 385 -1.75 -3.70 -21.14
C ARG A 385 -2.31 -2.33 -21.51
N ALA A 386 -2.29 -1.39 -20.57
CA ALA A 386 -2.77 -0.02 -20.77
C ALA A 386 -1.72 0.99 -20.31
N LEU A 387 -1.43 1.98 -21.16
CA LEU A 387 -0.46 3.01 -20.85
C LEU A 387 -1.05 4.39 -21.13
N HIS A 388 -0.99 5.27 -20.14
CA HIS A 388 -1.36 6.67 -20.31
C HIS A 388 -0.10 7.54 -20.20
N MET A 389 0.26 8.23 -21.27
CA MET A 389 1.40 9.13 -21.30
C MET A 389 0.90 10.57 -21.16
N ARG A 390 1.37 11.25 -20.11
CA ARG A 390 1.06 12.67 -19.83
C ARG A 390 2.08 13.62 -20.45
N ASP A 391 2.48 13.34 -21.68
CA ASP A 391 3.38 14.17 -22.48
C ASP A 391 3.05 13.90 -23.93
N ALA A 392 2.45 14.88 -24.60
CA ALA A 392 2.09 14.75 -26.00
C ALA A 392 3.09 15.46 -26.93
N SER A 393 4.25 15.86 -26.40
CA SER A 393 5.30 16.52 -27.19
C SER A 393 5.79 15.61 -28.32
N PRO A 394 6.27 16.18 -29.43
CA PRO A 394 6.85 15.40 -30.52
C PRO A 394 7.97 14.47 -30.01
N VAL A 395 7.87 13.18 -30.35
CA VAL A 395 8.87 12.17 -29.98
C VAL A 395 10.11 12.33 -30.86
N ALA A 396 11.30 12.34 -30.25
CA ALA A 396 12.58 12.39 -30.95
C ALA A 396 12.77 11.16 -31.85
N PRO A 397 13.44 11.27 -33.02
CA PRO A 397 13.59 10.17 -33.98
C PRO A 397 14.16 8.87 -33.37
N GLU A 398 15.14 8.98 -32.48
CA GLU A 398 15.76 7.86 -31.78
C GLU A 398 14.78 7.11 -30.85
N ASP A 399 13.89 7.85 -30.18
CA ASP A 399 12.88 7.31 -29.30
C ASP A 399 11.74 6.65 -30.10
N ARG A 400 11.39 7.22 -31.27
CA ARG A 400 10.39 6.63 -32.19
C ARG A 400 10.78 5.22 -32.61
N ALA A 401 12.05 4.98 -32.93
CA ALA A 401 12.52 3.65 -33.33
C ALA A 401 12.31 2.61 -32.23
N SER A 402 12.52 2.99 -30.97
CA SER A 402 12.33 2.11 -29.81
C SER A 402 10.85 1.84 -29.53
N ILE A 403 10.02 2.89 -29.58
CA ILE A 403 8.56 2.77 -29.45
C ILE A 403 7.97 1.92 -30.58
N ALA A 404 8.41 2.12 -31.82
CA ALA A 404 7.94 1.37 -32.99
C ALA A 404 8.14 -0.14 -32.83
N ARG A 405 9.31 -0.56 -32.31
CA ARG A 405 9.59 -1.97 -32.03
C ARG A 405 8.71 -2.52 -30.91
N GLY A 406 8.56 -1.76 -29.82
CA GLY A 406 7.69 -2.13 -28.69
C GLY A 406 8.04 -3.49 -28.06
N THR A 407 9.31 -3.88 -28.07
CA THR A 407 9.77 -5.21 -27.59
C THR A 407 9.55 -5.39 -26.10
N GLY A 408 9.75 -4.35 -25.30
CA GLY A 408 9.51 -4.39 -23.85
C GLY A 408 8.03 -4.27 -23.46
N LEU A 409 7.14 -4.02 -24.41
CA LEU A 409 5.69 -3.86 -24.21
C LEU A 409 4.85 -4.83 -25.05
N PRO A 410 5.08 -6.16 -24.94
CA PRO A 410 4.42 -7.13 -25.81
C PRO A 410 2.91 -7.28 -25.54
N SER A 411 2.45 -6.89 -24.35
CA SER A 411 1.03 -6.98 -23.94
C SER A 411 0.26 -5.67 -24.11
N LEU A 412 0.90 -4.60 -24.59
CA LEU A 412 0.27 -3.28 -24.69
C LEU A 412 -0.78 -3.28 -25.79
N VAL A 413 -2.02 -3.01 -25.40
CA VAL A 413 -3.19 -2.94 -26.29
C VAL A 413 -3.93 -1.61 -26.18
N ASP A 414 -3.69 -0.81 -25.14
CA ASP A 414 -4.30 0.51 -24.97
C ASP A 414 -3.20 1.55 -24.71
N LEU A 415 -3.08 2.53 -25.60
CA LEU A 415 -2.18 3.67 -25.43
C LEU A 415 -2.98 4.97 -25.49
N THR A 416 -2.93 5.75 -24.42
CA THR A 416 -3.49 7.10 -24.36
C THR A 416 -2.38 8.12 -24.22
N VAL A 417 -2.47 9.22 -24.96
CA VAL A 417 -1.53 10.34 -24.97
C VAL A 417 -2.30 11.60 -24.59
N SER A 418 -1.76 12.43 -23.70
CA SER A 418 -2.39 13.69 -23.32
C SER A 418 -1.35 14.76 -22.98
N PRO A 419 -1.60 16.05 -23.26
CA PRO A 419 -0.67 17.12 -22.95
C PRO A 419 -0.49 17.27 -21.43
N PHE A 420 0.76 17.54 -21.02
CA PHE A 420 1.11 17.77 -19.63
C PHE A 420 0.62 19.13 -19.15
N ARG A 421 -0.10 19.20 -18.02
CA ARG A 421 -0.38 20.48 -17.34
C ARG A 421 0.52 20.67 -16.13
N ARG A 422 1.44 21.64 -16.19
CA ARG A 422 2.14 22.14 -15.00
C ARG A 422 1.76 23.58 -14.72
N GLY A 423 1.10 23.82 -13.59
CA GLY A 423 1.05 25.16 -12.98
C GLY A 423 0.09 26.19 -13.59
N GLY A 424 -0.97 25.79 -14.29
CA GLY A 424 -2.02 26.72 -14.74
C GLY A 424 -1.60 27.72 -15.83
N LEU A 425 -0.35 27.67 -16.29
CA LEU A 425 0.10 28.35 -17.50
C LEU A 425 -0.19 27.46 -18.70
N GLU A 426 -0.97 28.01 -19.63
CA GLU A 426 -1.20 27.43 -20.95
C GLU A 426 0.15 27.20 -21.64
N LEU A 427 0.42 25.95 -22.03
CA LEU A 427 1.51 25.69 -22.98
C LEU A 427 0.96 25.89 -24.40
N PRO A 428 1.72 26.56 -25.29
CA PRO A 428 1.29 26.90 -26.66
C PRO A 428 1.32 25.71 -27.65
N ASN A 429 1.61 24.49 -27.19
CA ASN A 429 1.78 23.35 -28.08
C ASN A 429 0.47 22.59 -28.23
N ILE A 430 -0.31 23.00 -29.24
CA ILE A 430 -1.31 22.15 -29.86
C ILE A 430 -0.67 20.80 -30.17
N VAL A 431 -1.23 19.72 -29.64
CA VAL A 431 -0.85 18.37 -30.04
C VAL A 431 -1.41 18.15 -31.43
N ARG A 432 -0.54 17.99 -32.44
CA ARG A 432 -1.02 17.68 -33.78
C ARG A 432 -1.13 16.18 -33.94
N GLY A 433 -2.22 15.72 -34.56
CA GLY A 433 -2.41 14.30 -34.83
C GLY A 433 -1.24 13.65 -35.59
N GLU A 434 -0.60 14.43 -36.48
CA GLU A 434 0.61 14.04 -37.24
C GLU A 434 1.82 13.68 -36.36
N ASP A 435 1.95 14.26 -35.16
CA ASP A 435 3.08 14.00 -34.26
C ASP A 435 3.10 12.56 -33.73
N TRP A 436 1.94 11.90 -33.75
CA TRP A 436 1.75 10.55 -33.22
C TRP A 436 1.17 9.56 -34.24
N ALA A 437 0.68 10.02 -35.40
CA ALA A 437 0.12 9.15 -36.43
C ALA A 437 1.07 8.03 -36.90
N TRP A 438 2.38 8.32 -36.93
CA TRP A 438 3.42 7.35 -37.30
C TRP A 438 3.37 6.06 -36.46
N ILE A 439 2.85 6.11 -35.22
CA ILE A 439 2.80 4.92 -34.35
C ILE A 439 1.92 3.83 -34.95
N LEU A 440 0.88 4.20 -35.70
CA LEU A 440 -0.08 3.27 -36.31
C LEU A 440 0.58 2.42 -37.41
N GLU A 441 1.65 2.93 -38.02
CA GLU A 441 2.41 2.23 -39.07
C GLU A 441 3.40 1.19 -38.50
N THR A 442 3.57 1.17 -37.17
CA THR A 442 4.57 0.35 -36.49
C THR A 442 4.05 -1.01 -36.03
N PRO A 443 4.94 -1.98 -35.74
CA PRO A 443 4.56 -3.23 -35.07
C PRO A 443 3.81 -3.01 -33.75
N LEU A 444 4.17 -1.99 -32.97
CA LEU A 444 3.45 -1.66 -31.75
C LEU A 444 2.02 -1.20 -32.05
N GLY A 445 1.86 -0.26 -32.99
CA GLY A 445 0.55 0.26 -33.40
C GLY A 445 -0.40 -0.81 -33.89
N ALA A 446 0.11 -1.79 -34.65
CA ALA A 446 -0.67 -2.92 -35.13
C ALA A 446 -1.25 -3.82 -34.02
N ARG A 447 -0.69 -3.78 -32.79
CA ARG A 447 -1.21 -4.53 -31.63
C ARG A 447 -2.20 -3.73 -30.79
N LEU A 448 -2.25 -2.41 -30.97
CA LEU A 448 -3.16 -1.58 -30.19
C LEU A 448 -4.60 -1.96 -30.55
N GLN A 449 -5.40 -2.21 -29.53
CA GLN A 449 -6.86 -2.26 -29.62
C GLN A 449 -7.44 -0.86 -29.38
N ARG A 450 -6.72 -0.01 -28.66
CA ARG A 450 -7.07 1.38 -28.42
C ARG A 450 -5.86 2.30 -28.53
N PHE A 451 -6.01 3.40 -29.27
CA PHE A 451 -5.03 4.48 -29.31
C PHE A 451 -5.74 5.83 -29.15
N ALA A 452 -5.43 6.60 -28.12
CA ALA A 452 -6.14 7.84 -27.83
C ALA A 452 -5.20 9.04 -27.71
N ILE A 453 -5.64 10.19 -28.21
CA ILE A 453 -5.00 11.49 -27.97
C ILE A 453 -6.06 12.39 -27.31
N VAL A 454 -5.87 12.68 -26.02
CA VAL A 454 -6.79 13.45 -25.17
C VAL A 454 -6.25 14.87 -25.04
N ASP A 455 -7.09 15.90 -25.22
CA ASP A 455 -6.67 17.31 -25.17
C ASP A 455 -7.27 18.05 -23.94
N ALA A 456 -6.58 19.10 -23.50
CA ALA A 456 -7.00 20.01 -22.43
C ALA A 456 -7.89 21.16 -22.99
N PRO A 457 -8.66 21.90 -22.17
CA PRO A 457 -9.72 22.80 -22.63
C PRO A 457 -9.22 23.95 -23.52
N ILE A 458 -9.80 24.04 -24.73
CA ILE A 458 -10.45 25.19 -25.40
C ILE A 458 -9.81 26.58 -25.25
N TYR A 459 -8.48 26.70 -25.26
CA TYR A 459 -7.85 27.97 -25.63
C TYR A 459 -6.90 27.86 -26.82
N ALA A 460 -6.57 26.64 -27.24
CA ALA A 460 -5.77 26.41 -28.42
C ALA A 460 -6.65 26.23 -29.65
N ARG A 461 -6.52 27.12 -30.63
CA ARG A 461 -7.07 26.92 -31.97
C ARG A 461 -6.47 25.65 -32.57
N GLY A 462 -7.28 24.63 -32.80
CA GLY A 462 -7.04 23.62 -33.82
C GLY A 462 -6.29 22.37 -33.39
N ILE A 463 -7.03 21.36 -32.91
CA ILE A 463 -6.84 20.04 -33.51
C ILE A 463 -7.76 20.02 -34.73
N ASP A 464 -7.21 20.00 -35.95
CA ASP A 464 -8.00 19.63 -37.11
C ASP A 464 -8.30 18.14 -37.00
N VAL A 465 -9.44 17.83 -36.36
CA VAL A 465 -9.95 16.47 -36.16
C VAL A 465 -10.03 15.72 -37.50
N ALA A 466 -10.24 16.45 -38.60
CA ALA A 466 -10.30 15.88 -39.94
C ALA A 466 -8.89 15.47 -40.45
N ASP A 467 -7.81 16.18 -40.08
CA ASP A 467 -6.44 15.76 -40.45
C ASP A 467 -6.00 14.49 -39.72
N PHE A 468 -6.33 14.36 -38.42
CA PHE A 468 -6.03 13.14 -37.67
C PHE A 468 -6.86 11.96 -38.17
N ALA A 469 -8.15 12.17 -38.45
CA ALA A 469 -8.99 11.16 -39.06
C ALA A 469 -8.51 10.75 -40.47
N ARG A 470 -8.06 11.71 -41.30
CA ARG A 470 -7.47 11.45 -42.63
C ARG A 470 -6.18 10.65 -42.55
N ALA A 471 -5.24 11.04 -41.68
CA ALA A 471 -3.97 10.35 -41.48
C ALA A 471 -4.18 8.92 -40.94
N ALA A 472 -5.12 8.75 -39.99
CA ALA A 472 -5.52 7.45 -39.49
C ALA A 472 -6.14 6.59 -40.61
N ARG A 473 -7.10 7.12 -41.37
CA ARG A 473 -7.77 6.45 -42.51
C ARG A 473 -6.79 5.98 -43.58
N ALA A 474 -5.87 6.85 -44.03
CA ALA A 474 -4.87 6.52 -45.05
C ALA A 474 -3.93 5.37 -44.63
N SER A 475 -3.63 5.28 -43.34
CA SER A 475 -2.86 4.17 -42.76
C SER A 475 -3.68 2.87 -42.65
N PHE A 476 -5.02 2.96 -42.49
CA PHE A 476 -5.93 1.83 -42.28
C PHE A 476 -6.43 1.15 -43.56
N ASP A 477 -6.69 1.91 -44.63
CA ASP A 477 -7.16 1.37 -45.92
C ASP A 477 -6.17 0.34 -46.52
N ALA A 478 -4.93 0.32 -46.04
CA ALA A 478 -3.91 -0.65 -46.43
C ALA A 478 -4.00 -2.03 -45.75
N ARG A 479 -4.78 -2.24 -44.66
CA ARG A 479 -4.63 -3.45 -43.79
C ARG A 479 -5.88 -4.16 -43.26
N GLY A 480 -7.09 -3.66 -43.48
CA GLY A 480 -8.33 -4.46 -43.29
C GLY A 480 -8.76 -4.83 -41.85
N ALA A 481 -8.11 -4.34 -40.78
CA ALA A 481 -8.62 -4.40 -39.40
C ALA A 481 -8.02 -3.29 -38.52
N ALA A 482 -8.84 -2.61 -37.70
CA ALA A 482 -8.48 -1.35 -37.04
C ALA A 482 -8.55 -1.39 -35.48
N PRO A 483 -7.65 -0.67 -34.76
CA PRO A 483 -7.81 -0.24 -33.36
C PRO A 483 -8.93 0.80 -33.17
N THR A 484 -9.53 0.85 -31.98
CA THR A 484 -10.44 1.92 -31.54
C THR A 484 -9.66 3.21 -31.19
N ILE A 485 -9.72 4.26 -32.01
CA ILE A 485 -8.98 5.51 -31.73
C ILE A 485 -9.85 6.56 -31.03
N ALA A 486 -9.64 6.97 -29.78
CA ALA A 486 -10.50 7.95 -29.06
C ALA A 486 -9.83 9.31 -28.73
N SER A 487 -10.59 10.43 -28.73
CA SER A 487 -10.06 11.76 -28.37
C SER A 487 -11.02 12.55 -27.45
N GLU A 488 -10.76 12.61 -26.14
CA GLU A 488 -11.64 13.34 -25.21
C GLU A 488 -11.28 14.85 -25.11
N LEU A 489 -12.28 15.74 -25.19
CA LEU A 489 -12.17 17.17 -24.87
C LEU A 489 -12.91 17.46 -23.54
N SER A 490 -12.43 18.42 -22.75
CA SER A 490 -12.90 18.59 -21.36
C SER A 490 -14.30 19.21 -21.19
N HIS A 491 -14.97 19.66 -22.26
CA HIS A 491 -16.38 20.11 -22.24
C HIS A 491 -17.30 19.20 -23.09
N TRP A 492 -16.68 18.31 -23.87
CA TRP A 492 -17.31 17.41 -24.82
C TRP A 492 -16.47 16.13 -24.83
N SER A 493 -16.96 15.03 -24.27
CA SER A 493 -16.30 13.75 -24.53
C SER A 493 -16.59 13.38 -25.98
N HIS A 494 -15.70 13.78 -26.89
CA HIS A 494 -15.64 13.13 -28.19
C HIS A 494 -14.96 11.78 -27.98
N ARG A 495 -15.49 10.75 -28.62
CA ARG A 495 -14.86 9.45 -28.71
C ARG A 495 -14.83 9.16 -30.19
N ILE A 496 -13.67 9.30 -30.80
CA ILE A 496 -13.50 8.68 -32.10
C ILE A 496 -13.47 7.16 -31.81
N GLU A 497 -14.07 6.37 -32.67
CA GLU A 497 -14.13 4.91 -32.60
C GLU A 497 -14.03 4.45 -34.03
N VAL A 498 -12.99 3.69 -34.40
CA VAL A 498 -12.96 3.06 -35.71
C VAL A 498 -13.52 1.66 -35.54
N ARG A 499 -14.66 1.36 -36.17
CA ARG A 499 -15.28 0.03 -36.20
C ARG A 499 -15.39 -0.40 -37.66
N ASP A 500 -14.87 -1.58 -38.00
CA ASP A 500 -14.94 -2.16 -39.35
C ASP A 500 -14.47 -1.21 -40.48
N GLY A 501 -13.37 -0.49 -40.24
CA GLY A 501 -12.81 0.47 -41.20
C GLY A 501 -13.54 1.82 -41.31
N THR A 502 -14.62 2.01 -40.53
CA THR A 502 -15.39 3.26 -40.50
C THR A 502 -15.10 4.04 -39.22
N ALA A 503 -14.79 5.32 -39.34
CA ALA A 503 -14.55 6.20 -38.19
C ALA A 503 -15.88 6.81 -37.70
N PHE A 504 -16.19 6.55 -36.44
CA PHE A 504 -17.34 7.05 -35.70
C PHE A 504 -16.85 8.10 -34.71
N ALA A 505 -17.38 9.32 -34.74
CA ALA A 505 -17.16 10.29 -33.67
C ALA A 505 -18.40 10.35 -32.77
N VAL A 506 -18.32 9.77 -31.59
CA VAL A 506 -19.35 9.84 -30.55
C VAL A 506 -19.12 11.11 -29.75
N VAL A 507 -20.00 12.08 -29.87
CA VAL A 507 -19.90 13.35 -29.13
C VAL A 507 -20.87 13.28 -27.96
N THR A 508 -20.34 13.15 -26.73
CA THR A 508 -21.14 13.21 -25.50
C THR A 508 -20.88 14.53 -24.80
N PRO A 509 -21.87 15.44 -24.73
CA PRO A 509 -21.70 16.62 -23.92
C PRO A 509 -21.82 16.29 -22.43
N ARG A 510 -20.89 16.79 -21.62
CA ARG A 510 -21.09 16.90 -20.16
C ARG A 510 -21.53 18.33 -19.85
N ASN A 511 -22.79 18.50 -19.46
CA ASN A 511 -23.43 19.78 -19.09
C ASN A 511 -23.55 20.82 -20.22
N VAL A 512 -24.42 20.59 -21.22
CA VAL A 512 -24.82 21.66 -22.16
C VAL A 512 -25.82 22.58 -21.47
N THR A 513 -25.50 23.87 -21.37
CA THR A 513 -26.52 24.92 -21.24
C THR A 513 -26.85 25.49 -22.62
N ALA A 514 -28.07 26.00 -22.83
CA ALA A 514 -28.55 26.45 -24.14
C ALA A 514 -27.65 27.49 -24.84
N ALA A 515 -26.75 28.15 -24.10
CA ALA A 515 -25.80 29.12 -24.60
C ALA A 515 -24.67 28.54 -25.49
N TRP A 516 -24.46 27.22 -25.49
CA TRP A 516 -23.30 26.59 -26.14
C TRP A 516 -23.63 25.96 -27.52
N MET A 517 -24.91 25.91 -27.90
CA MET A 517 -25.36 25.30 -29.18
C MET A 517 -24.81 25.98 -30.45
N PRO A 518 -24.70 27.31 -30.55
CA PRO A 518 -24.20 27.96 -31.77
C PRO A 518 -22.78 27.51 -32.13
N SER A 519 -21.89 27.36 -31.14
CA SER A 519 -20.51 26.91 -31.37
C SER A 519 -20.40 25.42 -31.74
N LEU A 520 -21.32 24.57 -31.28
CA LEU A 520 -21.42 23.18 -31.73
C LEU A 520 -21.79 23.13 -33.22
N LEU A 521 -22.82 23.87 -33.61
CA LEU A 521 -23.28 23.91 -35.00
C LEU A 521 -22.22 24.54 -35.93
N GLU A 522 -21.50 25.55 -35.47
CA GLU A 522 -20.38 26.17 -36.21
C GLU A 522 -19.18 25.22 -36.36
N SER A 523 -18.83 24.47 -35.31
CA SER A 523 -17.76 23.46 -35.37
C SER A 523 -18.12 22.27 -36.28
N LEU A 524 -19.39 21.86 -36.28
CA LEU A 524 -19.91 20.82 -37.19
C LEU A 524 -20.06 21.33 -38.63
N ALA A 525 -20.41 22.60 -38.83
CA ALA A 525 -20.52 23.22 -40.15
C ALA A 525 -19.16 23.44 -40.84
N ASN A 526 -18.06 23.46 -40.07
CA ASN A 526 -16.70 23.51 -40.59
C ASN A 526 -16.18 22.15 -41.09
N LEU A 527 -16.91 21.04 -40.84
CA LEU A 527 -16.66 19.75 -41.49
C LEU A 527 -17.20 19.82 -42.92
N ARG A 528 -16.39 19.46 -43.93
CA ARG A 528 -16.83 19.61 -45.33
C ARG A 528 -17.95 18.61 -45.62
N HIS A 529 -18.90 19.02 -46.45
CA HIS A 529 -20.14 18.28 -46.76
C HIS A 529 -19.94 16.84 -47.33
N GLY A 530 -18.70 16.44 -47.65
CA GLY A 530 -18.34 15.09 -48.11
C GLY A 530 -17.66 14.20 -47.06
N ASP A 531 -17.37 14.72 -45.86
CA ASP A 531 -16.66 13.99 -44.81
C ASP A 531 -17.62 13.23 -43.86
N ILE A 532 -18.95 13.39 -44.00
CA ILE A 532 -19.96 12.87 -43.07
C ILE A 532 -20.96 11.98 -43.82
N ALA A 533 -20.97 10.69 -43.54
CA ALA A 533 -21.90 9.70 -44.09
C ALA A 533 -23.27 9.69 -43.40
N SER A 534 -23.35 9.92 -42.09
CA SER A 534 -24.62 10.10 -41.36
C SER A 534 -24.42 10.77 -39.99
N LEU A 535 -25.47 11.42 -39.49
CA LEU A 535 -25.55 11.98 -38.14
C LEU A 535 -26.84 11.49 -37.47
N THR A 536 -26.73 10.78 -36.35
CA THR A 536 -27.87 10.29 -35.58
C THR A 536 -27.87 10.93 -34.20
N VAL A 537 -28.98 11.57 -33.84
CA VAL A 537 -29.18 12.22 -32.53
C VAL A 537 -30.29 11.46 -31.82
N GLU A 538 -29.95 10.62 -30.84
CA GLU A 538 -30.96 9.90 -30.08
C GLU A 538 -31.59 10.82 -29.01
N ARG A 539 -32.91 11.00 -29.16
CA ARG A 539 -33.88 11.82 -28.40
C ARG A 539 -33.87 13.32 -28.67
N SER A 540 -34.65 13.74 -29.67
CA SER A 540 -35.45 14.98 -29.68
C SER A 540 -36.56 14.87 -30.74
N GLU A 541 -37.80 15.27 -30.45
CA GLU A 541 -38.79 15.56 -31.50
C GLU A 541 -38.43 16.89 -32.17
N LEU A 542 -38.24 16.86 -33.49
CA LEU A 542 -37.96 18.04 -34.30
C LEU A 542 -39.29 18.58 -34.83
N VAL A 543 -39.70 19.77 -34.39
CA VAL A 543 -40.80 20.51 -35.06
C VAL A 543 -40.18 21.39 -36.14
N ARG A 544 -40.64 21.17 -37.38
CA ARG A 544 -40.22 21.91 -38.56
C ARG A 544 -41.16 23.09 -38.76
N ASP A 545 -40.61 24.29 -38.79
CA ASP A 545 -41.32 25.51 -39.18
C ASP A 545 -40.52 26.20 -40.28
N ASP A 546 -41.19 26.93 -41.17
CA ASP A 546 -40.92 27.15 -42.60
C ASP A 546 -39.57 27.78 -43.04
N ASP A 547 -38.53 27.77 -42.20
CA ASP A 547 -37.11 27.79 -42.64
C ASP A 547 -36.11 27.50 -41.49
N ARG A 548 -36.59 27.01 -40.33
CA ARG A 548 -35.74 26.70 -39.17
C ARG A 548 -36.26 25.51 -38.38
N VAL A 549 -35.35 24.60 -38.08
CA VAL A 549 -35.58 23.50 -37.13
C VAL A 549 -35.35 24.04 -35.71
N ARG A 550 -36.36 23.98 -34.84
CA ARG A 550 -36.21 24.36 -33.41
C ARG A 550 -36.39 23.15 -32.51
N LEU A 551 -35.46 22.99 -31.58
CA LEU A 551 -35.48 21.96 -30.55
C LEU A 551 -36.22 22.49 -29.31
N VAL A 552 -37.19 21.73 -28.81
CA VAL A 552 -37.94 22.05 -27.60
C VAL A 552 -37.49 21.05 -26.53
N GLU A 553 -36.83 21.56 -25.47
CA GLU A 553 -36.32 20.86 -24.26
C GLU A 553 -34.88 20.31 -24.19
N ARG A 554 -34.39 20.25 -22.95
CA ARG A 554 -33.03 19.94 -22.47
C ARG A 554 -32.47 18.66 -23.10
N VAL A 555 -31.33 18.80 -23.77
CA VAL A 555 -30.56 17.68 -24.33
C VAL A 555 -29.89 16.87 -23.22
N ARG A 556 -30.32 15.62 -23.07
CA ARG A 556 -29.47 14.50 -22.61
C ARG A 556 -29.53 13.45 -23.72
N GLY A 557 -28.54 13.46 -24.62
CA GLY A 557 -28.49 12.57 -25.77
C GLY A 557 -27.07 12.34 -26.26
N VAL A 558 -26.90 11.26 -27.03
CA VAL A 558 -25.66 10.85 -27.71
C VAL A 558 -25.78 11.28 -29.17
N CYS A 559 -24.76 11.94 -29.71
CA CYS A 559 -24.64 12.20 -31.15
C CYS A 559 -23.65 11.20 -31.74
N GLU A 560 -24.10 10.39 -32.70
CA GLU A 560 -23.25 9.54 -33.53
C GLU A 560 -23.00 10.22 -34.87
N LEU A 561 -21.74 10.49 -35.18
CA LEU A 561 -21.30 11.00 -36.47
C LEU A 561 -20.53 9.89 -37.20
N VAL A 562 -21.01 9.49 -38.37
CA VAL A 562 -20.33 8.52 -39.25
C VAL A 562 -19.56 9.32 -40.28
N LEU A 563 -18.24 9.16 -40.37
CA LEU A 563 -17.39 9.84 -41.35
C LEU A 563 -17.23 8.97 -42.61
N ALA A 564 -17.41 9.58 -43.79
CA ALA A 564 -17.42 8.89 -45.09
C ALA A 564 -16.02 8.52 -45.58
#